data_AF-A0A2A6CB03-F1
#
_entry.id   AF-A0A2A6CB03-F1
#
_cell.length_a   1.000
_cell.length_b   1.000
_cell.length_c   1.000
_cell.angle_alpha   90.00
_cell.angle_beta   90.00
_cell.angle_gamma   90.00
#
_symmetry.space_group_name_H-M   'P 1'
#
loop_
_entity.id
_entity.type
_entity.pdbx_description
1 polymer ?
#
loop_
_entity_poly.entity_id
_entity_poly.type
_entity_poly.pdbx_seq_one_letter_code
_entity_poly.pdbx_strand_id
1 'polypeptide(L)'
;MGEGIESTAALTPEERRERRKARILASSEQRLANILSGPDGSEKRMAPAMDGGDFRSSTIAAPIADGDGRVKAPLLEVDDVPKFPSLVDMGVKYEPPRLFTYVRTARCKVVSLIALVFFILSTMDMISSVFLPWSILFVSYSIIEKKACVSPYPNHGYFVNGLMWAGFSEDVVVNLGFLIEAVSSYMADTSTLLFIFLAASATRETILFLTA
;
A
#
# COMPACT_ATOMS: atom_id res chain seq x y z
N MET A 1 36.64 1.67 -40.69
CA MET A 1 35.60 0.67 -40.94
C MET A 1 34.50 0.92 -39.94
N GLY A 2 33.43 1.57 -40.39
CA GLY A 2 32.27 1.88 -39.58
C GLY A 2 31.18 0.86 -39.87
N GLU A 3 30.74 0.19 -38.82
CA GLU A 3 29.47 -0.55 -38.72
C GLU A 3 28.98 -0.16 -37.32
N GLY A 4 27.95 0.67 -37.16
CA GLY A 4 26.58 0.42 -37.55
C GLY A 4 25.76 0.74 -36.30
N ILE A 5 25.54 2.03 -36.04
CA ILE A 5 24.62 2.47 -34.98
C ILE A 5 23.23 2.12 -35.49
N GLU A 6 22.76 0.93 -35.10
CA GLU A 6 21.45 0.42 -35.46
C GLU A 6 20.38 1.27 -34.76
N SER A 7 19.82 2.19 -35.54
CA SER A 7 18.43 2.67 -35.51
C SER A 7 17.66 2.34 -34.22
N THR A 8 17.49 3.35 -33.37
CA THR A 8 16.51 3.39 -32.28
C THR A 8 15.08 3.46 -32.80
N ALA A 9 14.66 2.45 -33.57
CA ALA A 9 13.26 2.21 -33.84
C ALA A 9 12.62 1.69 -32.54
N ALA A 10 11.51 2.29 -32.14
CA ALA A 10 10.79 1.91 -30.93
C ALA A 10 10.24 0.48 -31.08
N LEU A 11 11.04 -0.49 -30.64
CA LEU A 11 10.68 -1.91 -30.64
C LEU A 11 9.32 -2.12 -29.99
N THR A 12 8.46 -2.87 -30.68
CA THR A 12 7.14 -3.22 -30.16
C THR A 12 7.28 -3.99 -28.84
N PRO A 13 6.28 -3.96 -27.94
CA PRO A 13 6.33 -4.69 -26.67
C PRO A 13 6.62 -6.19 -26.84
N GLU A 14 6.14 -6.79 -27.93
CA GLU A 14 6.32 -8.20 -28.28
C GLU A 14 7.77 -8.51 -28.65
N GLU A 15 8.36 -7.71 -29.55
CA GLU A 15 9.78 -7.85 -29.92
C GLU A 15 10.72 -7.62 -28.73
N ARG A 16 10.37 -6.71 -27.81
CA ARG A 16 11.11 -6.53 -26.56
C ARG A 16 11.04 -7.76 -25.66
N ARG A 17 9.88 -8.43 -25.59
CA ARG A 17 9.70 -9.66 -24.83
C ARG A 17 10.53 -10.80 -25.43
N GLU A 18 10.53 -10.93 -26.75
CA GLU A 18 11.31 -11.95 -27.45
C GLU A 18 12.83 -11.72 -27.33
N ARG A 19 13.30 -10.49 -27.52
CA ARG A 19 14.73 -10.13 -27.31
C ARG A 19 15.17 -10.33 -25.85
N ARG A 20 14.28 -10.11 -24.88
CA ARG A 20 14.55 -10.44 -23.47
C ARG A 20 14.63 -11.95 -23.26
N LYS A 21 13.69 -12.71 -23.80
CA LYS A 21 13.67 -14.18 -23.72
C LYS A 21 14.94 -14.79 -24.34
N ALA A 22 15.33 -14.33 -25.53
CA ALA A 22 16.54 -14.77 -26.22
C ALA A 22 17.81 -14.47 -25.41
N ARG A 23 17.94 -13.25 -24.84
CA ARG A 23 19.08 -12.90 -23.97
C ARG A 23 19.13 -13.69 -22.66
N ILE A 24 17.97 -14.06 -22.11
CA ILE A 24 17.91 -14.85 -20.88
C ILE A 24 18.36 -16.29 -21.16
N LEU A 25 17.91 -16.88 -22.27
CA LEU A 25 18.22 -18.26 -22.66
C LEU A 25 19.66 -18.43 -23.15
N ALA A 26 20.22 -17.45 -23.87
CA ALA A 26 21.54 -17.57 -24.49
C ALA A 26 22.71 -17.66 -23.48
N SER A 27 22.51 -17.25 -22.22
CA SER A 27 23.58 -17.22 -21.21
C SER A 27 23.07 -17.54 -19.81
N SER A 28 22.02 -18.36 -19.70
CA SER A 28 21.35 -18.66 -18.42
C SER A 28 22.31 -19.26 -17.39
N GLU A 29 23.10 -20.27 -17.78
CA GLU A 29 24.00 -20.99 -16.88
C GLU A 29 25.15 -20.13 -16.37
N GLN A 30 25.78 -19.36 -17.26
CA GLN A 30 26.88 -18.45 -16.88
C GLN A 30 26.39 -17.30 -15.99
N ARG A 31 25.16 -16.81 -16.22
CA ARG A 31 24.55 -15.79 -15.37
C ARG A 31 24.17 -16.34 -14.01
N LEU A 32 23.62 -17.56 -13.95
CA LEU A 32 23.34 -18.23 -12.69
C LEU A 32 24.63 -18.47 -11.90
N ALA A 33 25.70 -18.92 -12.55
CA ALA A 33 27.00 -19.09 -11.92
C ALA A 33 27.52 -17.77 -11.33
N ASN A 34 27.42 -16.65 -12.07
CA ASN A 34 27.83 -15.33 -11.59
C ASN A 34 26.98 -14.80 -10.43
N ILE A 35 25.67 -15.08 -10.41
CA ILE A 35 24.76 -14.68 -9.32
C ILE A 35 25.03 -15.51 -8.06
N LEU A 36 25.35 -16.79 -8.25
CA LEU A 36 25.62 -17.75 -7.19
C LEU A 36 27.09 -17.73 -6.75
N SER A 37 27.97 -16.98 -7.41
CA SER A 37 29.34 -16.75 -6.95
C SER A 37 29.40 -15.49 -6.10
N GLY A 38 30.12 -15.54 -4.98
CA GLY A 38 30.50 -14.37 -4.21
C GLY A 38 31.36 -13.38 -5.02
N PRO A 39 31.54 -12.14 -4.54
CA PRO A 39 32.27 -11.07 -5.24
C PRO A 39 33.71 -11.46 -5.64
N ASP A 40 34.35 -12.39 -4.92
CA ASP A 40 35.69 -12.89 -5.20
C ASP A 40 35.72 -14.28 -5.88
N GLY A 41 34.56 -14.83 -6.25
CA GLY A 41 34.42 -16.14 -6.91
C GLY A 41 34.73 -17.37 -6.04
N SER A 42 35.16 -17.18 -4.79
CA SER A 42 35.56 -18.24 -3.85
C SER A 42 34.39 -18.89 -3.12
N GLU A 43 33.27 -18.19 -2.97
CA GLU A 43 32.08 -18.67 -2.28
C GLU A 43 30.98 -19.03 -3.28
N LYS A 44 30.50 -20.28 -3.24
CA LYS A 44 29.32 -20.72 -3.99
C LYS A 44 28.09 -20.59 -3.10
N ARG A 45 27.33 -19.53 -3.31
CA ARG A 45 26.03 -19.27 -2.66
C ARG A 45 25.01 -20.25 -3.23
N MET A 46 24.23 -20.89 -2.37
CA MET A 46 23.08 -21.66 -2.84
C MET A 46 21.99 -20.71 -3.33
N ALA A 47 21.29 -21.11 -4.39
CA ALA A 47 20.11 -20.37 -4.82
C ALA A 47 19.08 -20.36 -3.68
N PRO A 48 18.37 -19.24 -3.45
CA PRO A 48 17.26 -19.23 -2.50
C PRO A 48 16.27 -20.32 -2.89
N ALA A 49 16.08 -21.32 -2.03
CA ALA A 49 15.08 -22.35 -2.27
C ALA A 49 13.69 -21.69 -2.17
N MET A 50 12.87 -21.83 -3.22
CA MET A 50 11.47 -21.39 -3.18
C MET A 50 10.61 -22.30 -2.31
N ASP A 51 11.07 -23.51 -2.00
CA ASP A 51 10.48 -24.35 -0.96
C ASP A 51 11.21 -24.06 0.35
N GLY A 52 10.48 -23.52 1.33
CA GLY A 52 10.98 -23.25 2.68
C GLY A 52 11.39 -24.53 3.40
N GLY A 53 12.63 -24.98 3.19
CA GLY A 53 13.20 -26.18 3.80
C GLY A 53 14.56 -25.92 4.45
N ASP A 54 14.58 -26.07 5.77
CA ASP A 54 15.70 -26.26 6.70
C ASP A 54 17.11 -25.85 6.25
N PHE A 55 17.53 -24.67 6.72
CA PHE A 55 18.94 -24.31 6.85
C PHE A 55 19.62 -25.18 7.92
N ARG A 56 19.92 -26.44 7.59
CA ARG A 56 21.00 -27.15 8.26
C ARG A 56 22.32 -26.62 7.73
N SER A 57 22.72 -25.45 8.24
CA SER A 57 24.08 -24.98 8.10
C SER A 57 25.00 -26.01 8.76
N SER A 58 25.88 -26.54 7.93
CA SER A 58 27.00 -27.39 8.27
C SER A 58 27.90 -26.70 9.30
N THR A 59 27.69 -26.99 10.58
CA THR A 59 28.77 -26.96 11.55
C THR A 59 28.66 -28.21 12.40
N ILE A 60 29.62 -29.10 12.17
CA ILE A 60 29.78 -30.38 12.82
C ILE A 60 29.91 -30.15 14.32
N ALA A 61 28.96 -30.66 15.10
CA ALA A 61 29.20 -31.10 16.47
C ALA A 61 28.61 -32.51 16.57
N ALA A 62 29.48 -33.48 16.84
CA ALA A 62 29.13 -34.90 16.91
C ALA A 62 28.04 -35.14 17.97
N PRO A 63 27.09 -36.07 17.75
CA PRO A 63 26.17 -36.47 18.80
C PRO A 63 26.95 -37.24 19.86
N ILE A 64 26.98 -36.70 21.09
CA ILE A 64 27.43 -37.47 22.25
C ILE A 64 26.30 -38.47 22.55
N ALA A 65 26.57 -39.75 22.31
CA ALA A 65 25.70 -40.85 22.69
C ALA A 65 25.85 -41.09 24.19
N ASP A 66 24.82 -40.78 24.97
CA ASP A 66 24.71 -41.26 26.34
C ASP A 66 23.93 -42.58 26.34
N GLY A 67 24.46 -43.56 27.08
CA GLY A 67 24.18 -44.99 26.95
C GLY A 67 22.83 -45.48 27.49
N ASP A 68 21.74 -44.76 27.27
CA ASP A 68 20.40 -45.27 27.53
C ASP A 68 19.46 -44.73 26.46
N GLY A 69 18.90 -45.61 25.63
CA GLY A 69 18.27 -45.35 24.32
C GLY A 69 16.98 -44.51 24.32
N ARG A 70 16.96 -43.38 25.03
CA ARG A 70 15.89 -42.39 25.01
C ARG A 70 16.43 -41.11 24.37
N VAL A 71 16.02 -40.88 23.13
CA VAL A 71 16.19 -39.58 22.47
C VAL A 71 15.35 -38.56 23.23
N LYS A 72 15.96 -37.82 24.16
CA LYS A 72 15.37 -36.58 24.66
C LYS A 72 15.45 -35.58 23.50
N ALA A 73 14.32 -35.30 22.87
CA ALA A 73 14.20 -34.10 22.04
C ALA A 73 14.61 -32.90 22.91
N PRO A 74 15.54 -32.05 22.47
CA PRO A 74 15.77 -30.79 23.15
C PRO A 74 14.45 -30.03 23.09
N LEU A 75 13.90 -29.69 24.26
CA LEU A 75 12.80 -28.74 24.35
C LEU A 75 13.39 -27.39 23.89
N LEU A 76 13.23 -27.07 22.60
CA LEU A 76 13.55 -25.75 22.10
C LEU A 76 12.60 -24.77 22.81
N GLU A 77 13.15 -23.92 23.65
CA GLU A 77 12.47 -22.68 24.04
C GLU A 77 12.12 -21.96 22.73
N VAL A 78 10.82 -21.88 22.44
CA VAL A 78 10.28 -21.14 21.30
C VAL A 78 10.31 -19.65 21.66
N ASP A 79 11.51 -19.10 21.85
CA ASP A 79 11.73 -17.67 22.03
C ASP A 79 12.08 -16.95 20.72
N ASP A 80 12.26 -17.72 19.63
CA ASP A 80 12.53 -17.22 18.29
C ASP A 80 11.36 -17.50 17.34
N VAL A 81 10.19 -16.94 17.64
CA VAL A 81 9.33 -16.50 16.53
C VAL A 81 10.15 -15.44 15.80
N PRO A 82 10.47 -15.58 14.49
CA PRO A 82 11.20 -14.55 13.78
C PRO A 82 10.38 -13.26 13.88
N LYS A 83 10.83 -12.35 14.75
CA LYS A 83 10.31 -10.99 14.83
C LYS A 83 10.61 -10.40 13.47
N PHE A 84 9.60 -10.35 12.62
CA PHE A 84 9.69 -9.64 11.35
C PHE A 84 10.29 -8.27 11.65
N PRO A 85 11.43 -7.91 11.04
CA PRO A 85 12.05 -6.62 11.29
C PRO A 85 10.99 -5.56 11.05
N SER A 86 10.78 -4.69 12.04
CA SER A 86 9.86 -3.58 11.85
C SER A 86 10.37 -2.75 10.66
N LEU A 87 9.49 -2.03 9.95
CA LEU A 87 9.93 -1.18 8.82
C LEU A 87 11.06 -0.20 9.22
N VAL A 88 11.14 0.13 10.52
CA VAL A 88 12.18 0.95 11.13
C VAL A 88 13.54 0.23 11.14
N ASP A 89 13.57 -1.08 11.39
CA ASP A 89 14.79 -1.91 11.42
C ASP A 89 15.36 -2.15 10.01
N MET A 90 14.51 -2.08 8.97
CA MET A 90 14.92 -2.13 7.57
C MET A 90 15.48 -0.79 7.03
N GLY A 91 15.66 0.22 7.89
CA GLY A 91 16.15 1.54 7.48
C GLY A 91 15.16 2.34 6.64
N VAL A 92 13.92 1.86 6.51
CA VAL A 92 12.85 2.58 5.82
C VAL A 92 12.24 3.53 6.84
N LYS A 93 12.78 4.75 6.91
CA LYS A 93 12.11 5.85 7.62
C LYS A 93 10.74 6.05 7.00
N TYR A 94 9.70 5.61 7.70
CA TYR A 94 8.33 5.98 7.39
C TYR A 94 8.18 7.48 7.64
N GLU A 95 8.47 8.28 6.61
CA GLU A 95 7.98 9.64 6.57
C GLU A 95 6.55 9.56 6.04
N PRO A 96 5.51 9.81 6.88
CA PRO A 96 4.17 9.96 6.35
C PRO A 96 4.24 11.07 5.28
N PRO A 97 3.77 10.82 4.05
CA PRO A 97 3.92 11.78 2.95
C PRO A 97 3.44 13.16 3.40
N ARG A 98 4.30 14.18 3.34
CA ARG A 98 4.02 15.54 3.86
C ARG A 98 2.79 16.21 3.22
N LEU A 99 2.34 15.68 2.08
CA LEU A 99 1.10 16.09 1.40
C LEU A 99 -0.17 15.59 2.09
N PHE A 100 -0.12 14.50 2.87
CA PHE A 100 -1.29 13.92 3.54
C PHE A 100 -1.91 14.83 4.59
N THR A 101 -1.09 15.59 5.32
CA THR A 101 -1.58 16.57 6.30
C THR A 101 -2.11 17.82 5.63
N TYR A 102 -1.46 18.32 4.57
CA TYR A 102 -1.92 19.52 3.88
C TYR A 102 -3.23 19.29 3.13
N VAL A 103 -3.32 18.21 2.35
CA VAL A 103 -4.53 17.88 1.57
C VAL A 103 -5.71 17.59 2.49
N ARG A 104 -5.53 16.86 3.60
CA ARG A 104 -6.60 16.66 4.59
C ARG A 104 -7.00 17.96 5.29
N THR A 105 -6.07 18.86 5.57
CA THR A 105 -6.39 20.15 6.22
C THR A 105 -7.15 21.07 5.27
N ALA A 106 -6.74 21.17 4.00
CA ALA A 106 -7.44 21.94 2.99
C ALA A 106 -8.84 21.36 2.71
N ARG A 107 -8.94 20.03 2.56
CA ARG A 107 -10.22 19.32 2.39
C ARG A 107 -11.15 19.54 3.57
N CYS A 108 -10.65 19.42 4.80
CA CYS A 108 -11.44 19.68 6.01
C CYS A 108 -11.99 21.12 6.03
N LYS A 109 -11.17 22.13 5.67
CA LYS A 109 -11.64 23.53 5.57
C LYS A 109 -12.74 23.70 4.53
N VAL A 110 -12.58 23.11 3.34
CA VAL A 110 -13.58 23.19 2.26
C VAL A 110 -14.88 22.50 2.66
N VAL A 111 -14.80 21.27 3.19
CA VAL A 111 -15.96 20.52 3.68
C VAL A 111 -16.66 21.28 4.81
N SER A 112 -15.90 21.93 5.69
CA SER A 112 -16.45 22.76 6.76
C SER A 112 -17.25 23.94 6.22
N LEU A 113 -16.74 24.62 5.20
CA LEU A 113 -17.44 25.73 4.54
C LEU A 113 -18.71 25.25 3.82
N ILE A 114 -18.63 24.12 3.12
CA ILE A 114 -19.79 23.50 2.47
C ILE A 114 -20.86 23.11 3.50
N ALA A 115 -20.47 22.55 4.64
CA ALA A 115 -21.37 22.20 5.73
C ALA A 115 -22.12 23.43 6.27
N LEU A 116 -21.41 24.55 6.43
CA LEU A 116 -22.00 25.82 6.88
C LEU A 116 -22.97 26.38 5.83
N VAL A 117 -22.63 26.31 4.54
CA VAL A 117 -23.55 26.71 3.46
C VAL A 117 -24.81 25.84 3.48
N PHE A 118 -24.69 24.52 3.63
CA PHE A 118 -25.84 23.63 3.75
C PHE A 118 -26.68 23.90 4.99
N PHE A 119 -26.04 24.24 6.11
CA PHE A 119 -26.75 24.68 7.31
C PHE A 119 -27.59 25.92 7.03
N ILE A 120 -27.02 26.97 6.42
CA ILE A 120 -27.77 28.19 6.09
C ILE A 120 -28.93 27.87 5.13
N LEU A 121 -28.68 27.11 4.06
CA LEU A 121 -29.72 26.73 3.10
C LEU A 121 -30.83 25.88 3.75
N SER A 122 -30.49 25.02 4.70
CA SER A 122 -31.45 24.26 5.49
C SER A 122 -32.24 25.16 6.44
N THR A 123 -31.64 26.19 7.04
CA THR A 123 -32.38 27.15 7.90
C THR A 123 -33.33 28.05 7.12
N MET A 124 -33.10 28.23 5.83
CA MET A 124 -33.99 28.97 4.92
C MET A 124 -35.06 28.09 4.27
N ASP A 125 -35.19 26.81 4.70
CA ASP A 125 -36.09 25.80 4.12
C ASP A 125 -35.95 25.61 2.59
N MET A 126 -34.81 26.00 2.01
CA MET A 126 -34.56 25.84 0.57
C MET A 126 -34.23 24.40 0.20
N ILE A 127 -33.76 23.60 1.16
CA ILE A 127 -33.34 22.21 0.96
C ILE A 127 -33.98 21.35 2.06
N SER A 128 -34.81 20.38 1.66
CA SER A 128 -35.46 19.42 2.56
C SER A 128 -34.57 18.25 2.96
N SER A 129 -33.50 17.98 2.21
CA SER A 129 -32.59 16.86 2.46
C SER A 129 -31.17 17.23 2.09
N VAL A 130 -30.34 17.51 3.09
CA VAL A 130 -28.91 17.87 2.92
C VAL A 130 -28.07 16.68 2.41
N PHE A 131 -28.49 15.45 2.72
CA PHE A 131 -27.73 14.25 2.42
C PHE A 131 -27.59 13.94 0.91
N LEU A 132 -28.66 14.14 0.13
CA LEU A 132 -28.65 13.89 -1.32
C LEU A 132 -27.69 14.81 -2.09
N PRO A 133 -27.78 16.16 -2.00
CA PRO A 133 -26.87 17.05 -2.69
C PRO A 133 -25.42 16.87 -2.21
N TRP A 134 -25.21 16.59 -0.93
CA TRP A 134 -23.90 16.24 -0.40
C TRP A 134 -23.31 14.99 -1.08
N SER A 135 -24.08 13.90 -1.13
CA SER A 135 -23.64 12.64 -1.73
C SER A 135 -23.30 12.81 -3.22
N ILE A 136 -24.11 13.58 -3.95
CA ILE A 136 -23.88 13.88 -5.38
C ILE A 136 -22.59 14.71 -5.57
N LEU A 137 -22.39 15.75 -4.75
CA LEU A 137 -21.17 16.55 -4.79
C LEU A 137 -19.93 15.72 -4.47
N PHE A 138 -20.01 14.84 -3.47
CA PHE A 138 -18.90 13.97 -3.11
C PHE A 138 -18.55 12.99 -4.23
N VAL A 139 -19.55 12.32 -4.81
CA VAL A 139 -19.33 11.34 -5.88
C VAL A 139 -18.76 12.03 -7.12
N SER A 140 -19.29 13.21 -7.49
CA SER A 140 -18.78 13.96 -8.64
C SER A 140 -17.33 14.42 -8.42
N TYR A 141 -16.99 14.93 -7.23
CA TYR A 141 -15.61 15.25 -6.86
C TYR A 141 -14.70 14.03 -6.92
N SER A 142 -15.12 12.89 -6.36
CA SER A 142 -14.33 11.65 -6.33
C SER A 142 -14.04 11.10 -7.73
N ILE A 143 -15.00 11.23 -8.66
CA ILE A 143 -14.79 10.83 -10.07
C ILE A 143 -13.76 11.74 -10.75
N ILE A 144 -13.82 13.05 -10.48
CA ILE A 144 -12.85 14.02 -11.03
C ILE A 144 -11.46 13.76 -10.47
N GLU A 145 -11.35 13.54 -9.15
CA GLU A 145 -10.10 13.23 -8.47
C GLU A 145 -9.46 11.94 -9.02
N LYS A 146 -10.27 10.87 -9.20
CA LYS A 146 -9.78 9.62 -9.82
C LYS A 146 -9.22 9.84 -11.22
N LYS A 147 -9.83 10.73 -12.02
CA LYS A 147 -9.32 11.06 -13.37
C LYS A 147 -8.06 11.92 -13.34
N ALA A 148 -7.86 12.71 -12.28
CA ALA A 148 -6.70 13.57 -12.10
C ALA A 148 -5.50 12.85 -11.45
N CYS A 149 -5.71 11.68 -10.82
CA CYS A 149 -4.64 10.88 -10.24
C CYS A 149 -3.65 10.41 -11.31
N VAL A 150 -2.39 10.82 -11.14
CA VAL A 150 -1.27 10.45 -12.01
C VAL A 150 -0.74 9.04 -11.67
N SER A 151 -0.95 8.57 -10.43
CA SER A 151 -0.52 7.24 -9.99
C SER A 151 -1.61 6.19 -10.22
N PRO A 152 -1.25 5.00 -10.73
CA PRO A 152 -2.19 3.89 -10.87
C PRO A 152 -2.51 3.21 -9.53
N TYR A 153 -1.76 3.49 -8.47
CA TYR A 153 -1.93 2.89 -7.15
C TYR A 153 -2.57 3.86 -6.15
N PRO A 154 -3.38 3.35 -5.21
CA PRO A 154 -3.95 4.14 -4.13
C PRO A 154 -2.87 4.55 -3.14
N ASN A 155 -3.14 5.60 -2.35
CA ASN A 155 -2.14 6.20 -1.48
C ASN A 155 -1.72 5.31 -0.30
N HIS A 156 -2.57 4.36 0.09
CA HIS A 156 -2.32 3.44 1.20
C HIS A 156 -1.98 2.03 0.69
N GLY A 157 -0.74 1.85 0.26
CA GLY A 157 -0.25 0.61 -0.36
C GLY A 157 -0.16 -0.61 0.56
N TYR A 158 -0.26 -0.48 1.88
CA TYR A 158 -0.14 -1.62 2.80
C TYR A 158 -1.24 -2.67 2.62
N PHE A 159 -2.48 -2.22 2.42
CA PHE A 159 -3.61 -3.11 2.16
C PHE A 159 -3.52 -3.77 0.77
N VAL A 160 -3.09 -2.99 -0.23
CA VAL A 160 -2.86 -3.47 -1.59
C VAL A 160 -1.77 -4.54 -1.61
N ASN A 161 -0.66 -4.32 -0.89
CA ASN A 161 0.42 -5.31 -0.79
C ASN A 161 -0.05 -6.61 -0.14
N GLY A 162 -0.84 -6.53 0.95
CA GLY A 162 -1.38 -7.74 1.60
C GLY A 162 -2.29 -8.55 0.68
N LEU A 163 -3.14 -7.90 -0.12
CA LEU A 163 -4.02 -8.57 -1.06
C LEU A 163 -3.29 -9.11 -2.30
N MET A 164 -2.27 -8.41 -2.79
CA MET A 164 -1.41 -8.94 -3.85
C MET A 164 -0.67 -10.20 -3.38
N TRP A 165 -0.20 -10.21 -2.12
CA TRP A 165 0.41 -11.40 -1.50
C TRP A 165 -0.58 -12.57 -1.34
N ALA A 166 -1.86 -12.29 -1.14
CA ALA A 166 -2.92 -13.30 -1.10
C ALA A 166 -3.29 -13.86 -2.50
N GLY A 167 -2.64 -13.39 -3.57
CA GLY A 167 -2.81 -13.92 -4.93
C GLY A 167 -4.00 -13.34 -5.71
N PHE A 168 -4.59 -12.23 -5.24
CA PHE A 168 -5.63 -11.53 -6.00
C PHE A 168 -5.05 -10.80 -7.22
N SER A 169 -5.85 -10.69 -8.28
CA SER A 169 -5.43 -9.97 -9.49
C SER A 169 -5.21 -8.48 -9.21
N GLU A 170 -4.15 -7.92 -9.78
CA GLU A 170 -3.74 -6.52 -9.57
C GLU A 170 -4.90 -5.54 -9.81
N ASP A 171 -5.68 -5.74 -10.88
CA ASP A 171 -6.84 -4.90 -11.22
C ASP A 171 -7.90 -4.87 -10.12
N VAL A 172 -8.16 -6.03 -9.49
CA VAL A 172 -9.15 -6.14 -8.40
C VAL A 172 -8.62 -5.45 -7.15
N VAL A 173 -7.35 -5.68 -6.82
CA VAL A 173 -6.74 -5.08 -5.63
C VAL A 173 -6.67 -3.55 -5.75
N VAL A 174 -6.28 -3.04 -6.91
CA VAL A 174 -6.19 -1.60 -7.17
C VAL A 174 -7.57 -0.94 -7.07
N ASN A 175 -8.59 -1.52 -7.72
CA ASN A 175 -9.95 -0.99 -7.65
C ASN A 175 -10.53 -1.03 -6.23
N LEU A 176 -10.26 -2.12 -5.49
CA LEU A 176 -10.69 -2.25 -4.10
C LEU A 176 -9.99 -1.24 -3.19
N GLY A 177 -8.70 -0.99 -3.41
CA GLY A 177 -7.94 0.02 -2.67
C GLY A 177 -8.50 1.42 -2.88
N PHE A 178 -8.81 1.80 -4.13
CA PHE A 178 -9.48 3.07 -4.43
C PHE A 178 -10.88 3.16 -3.82
N LEU A 179 -11.65 2.06 -3.82
CA LEU A 179 -12.97 2.02 -3.19
C LEU A 179 -12.89 2.26 -1.69
N ILE A 180 -11.96 1.59 -1.01
CA ILE A 180 -11.76 1.74 0.45
C ILE A 180 -11.31 3.16 0.79
N GLU A 181 -10.40 3.74 0.00
CA GLU A 181 -9.94 5.12 0.19
C GLU A 181 -11.09 6.13 -0.02
N ALA A 182 -11.91 5.91 -1.04
CA ALA A 182 -13.10 6.73 -1.31
C ALA A 182 -14.12 6.62 -0.17
N VAL A 183 -14.42 5.41 0.30
CA VAL A 183 -15.35 5.19 1.43
C VAL A 183 -14.81 5.80 2.72
N SER A 184 -13.53 5.60 3.03
CA SER A 184 -12.91 6.18 4.22
C SER A 184 -12.97 7.71 4.18
N SER A 185 -12.66 8.30 3.03
CA SER A 185 -12.74 9.75 2.84
C SER A 185 -14.18 10.25 2.93
N TYR A 186 -15.15 9.52 2.38
CA TYR A 186 -16.57 9.84 2.50
C TYR A 186 -17.04 9.87 3.95
N MET A 187 -16.63 8.87 4.74
CA MET A 187 -16.98 8.79 6.16
C MET A 187 -16.35 9.92 6.97
N ALA A 188 -15.09 10.26 6.70
CA ALA A 188 -14.40 11.38 7.34
C ALA A 188 -15.04 12.73 7.01
N ASP A 189 -15.38 12.97 5.74
CA ASP A 189 -16.01 14.22 5.33
C ASP A 189 -17.45 14.33 5.85
N THR A 190 -18.21 13.23 5.80
CA THR A 190 -19.60 13.20 6.30
C THR A 190 -19.66 13.37 7.81
N SER A 191 -18.74 12.79 8.56
CA SER A 191 -18.65 13.02 10.01
C SER A 191 -18.28 14.46 10.35
N THR A 192 -17.39 15.09 9.57
CA THR A 192 -17.06 16.51 9.71
C THR A 192 -18.27 17.40 9.42
N LEU A 193 -19.01 17.10 8.34
CA LEU A 193 -20.23 17.81 7.98
C LEU A 193 -21.28 17.70 9.09
N LEU A 194 -21.53 16.49 9.59
CA LEU A 194 -22.48 16.24 10.67
C LEU A 194 -22.08 16.97 11.95
N PHE A 195 -20.81 16.93 12.33
CA PHE A 195 -20.30 17.61 13.52
C PHE A 195 -20.57 19.12 13.45
N ILE A 196 -20.27 19.75 12.32
CA ILE A 196 -20.49 21.19 12.12
C ILE A 196 -21.99 21.52 12.11
N PHE A 197 -22.79 20.68 11.46
CA PHE A 197 -24.24 20.88 11.41
C PHE A 197 -24.86 20.81 12.80
N LEU A 198 -24.46 19.84 13.62
CA LEU A 198 -24.89 19.70 15.02
C LEU A 198 -24.42 20.88 15.87
N ALA A 199 -23.16 21.30 15.74
CA ALA A 199 -22.62 22.44 16.46
C ALA A 199 -23.38 23.73 16.11
N ALA A 200 -23.63 23.97 14.82
CA ALA A 200 -24.38 25.13 14.35
C ALA A 200 -25.85 25.11 14.85
N SER A 201 -26.49 23.95 14.82
CA SER A 201 -27.86 23.78 15.37
C SER A 201 -27.90 24.09 16.87
N ALA A 202 -26.96 23.55 17.65
CA ALA A 202 -26.88 23.83 19.08
C ALA A 202 -26.62 25.32 19.39
N THR A 203 -25.77 25.99 18.59
CA THR A 203 -25.55 27.44 18.74
C THR A 203 -26.80 28.26 18.43
N ARG A 204 -27.60 27.85 17.42
CA ARG A 204 -28.86 28.52 17.10
C ARG A 204 -29.86 28.40 18.24
N GLU A 205 -30.03 27.20 18.80
CA GLU A 205 -30.96 26.97 19.91
C GLU A 205 -30.57 27.74 21.17
N THR A 206 -29.27 27.77 21.51
CA THR A 206 -28.77 28.54 22.66
C THR A 206 -28.95 30.04 22.49
N ILE A 207 -28.72 30.58 21.28
CA ILE A 207 -28.98 32.00 21.00
C ILE A 207 -30.47 32.31 21.15
N LEU A 208 -31.36 31.49 20.59
CA LEU A 208 -32.80 31.69 20.70
C LEU A 208 -33.27 31.68 22.17
N PHE A 209 -32.74 30.76 22.97
CA PHE A 209 -33.03 30.69 24.41
C PHE A 209 -32.57 31.93 25.18
N LEU A 210 -31.44 32.54 24.81
CA LEU A 210 -30.93 33.75 25.45
C LEU A 210 -31.70 35.02 25.03
N THR A 211 -32.33 35.01 23.85
CA THR A 211 -33.09 36.15 23.32
C THR A 211 -34.58 36.13 23.64
N ALA A 212 -35.09 34.99 24.14
CA ALA A 212 -36.48 34.81 24.57
C ALA A 212 -36.68 35.24 26.03
#